data_AF-A0A4C1T8R2-F1
#
_entry.id   AF-A0A4C1T8R2-F1
#
_cell.length_a   1.000
_cell.length_b   1.000
_cell.length_c   1.000
_cell.angle_alpha   90.00
_cell.angle_beta   90.00
_cell.angle_gamma   90.00
#
_symmetry.space_group_name_H-M   'P 1'
#
loop_
_entity.id
_entity.type
_entity.pdbx_description
1 polymer ?
#
loop_
_entity_poly.entity_id
_entity_poly.type
_entity_poly.pdbx_seq_one_letter_code
_entity_poly.pdbx_strand_id
1 'polypeptide(L)'
;MAKLRLEVRAEGTLTNADWFYSLLDSEEDDGAYVTNNVKKTPKKSPKKNYKGYQLLRAYPDVQWKVHELLDLQEEAQGSGVAWWSAPTLSGPTDLLVPPDLLPDIKDHLKSHKIDFDVIIWDLQVWML
;
A
#
# COMPACT_ATOMS: atom_id res chain seq x y z
N MET A 1 26.02 -49.37 4.61
CA MET A 1 24.93 -48.84 3.77
C MET A 1 24.26 -47.72 4.56
N ALA A 2 24.60 -46.48 4.24
CA ALA A 2 24.24 -45.30 5.00
C ALA A 2 22.79 -44.87 4.75
N LYS A 3 22.15 -44.41 5.82
CA LYS A 3 20.80 -43.86 5.90
C LYS A 3 20.85 -42.37 5.52
N LEU A 4 20.16 -41.98 4.46
CA LEU A 4 20.00 -40.56 4.08
C LEU A 4 18.61 -40.08 4.51
N ARG A 5 18.61 -39.26 5.56
CA ARG A 5 17.50 -38.44 6.01
C ARG A 5 17.60 -37.10 5.27
N LEU A 6 16.65 -36.82 4.40
CA LEU A 6 16.47 -35.52 3.76
C LEU A 6 15.60 -34.67 4.68
N GLU A 7 16.26 -33.75 5.38
CA GLU A 7 15.63 -32.62 6.06
C GLU A 7 15.39 -31.55 5.00
N VAL A 8 14.13 -31.20 4.74
CA VAL A 8 13.79 -30.04 3.90
C VAL A 8 13.00 -29.06 4.75
N ARG A 9 13.80 -28.12 5.26
CA ARG A 9 13.55 -26.73 5.67
C ARG A 9 12.14 -26.20 5.38
N ALA A 10 11.52 -25.67 6.43
CA ALA A 10 10.25 -24.95 6.39
C ALA A 10 10.33 -23.73 5.46
N GLU A 11 9.35 -23.61 4.57
CA GLU A 11 9.06 -22.37 3.85
C GLU A 11 7.90 -21.67 4.58
N GLY A 12 8.24 -20.62 5.33
CA GLY A 12 7.26 -19.71 5.89
C GLY A 12 6.71 -18.84 4.76
N THR A 13 5.40 -18.95 4.52
CA THR A 13 4.64 -18.06 3.65
C THR A 13 4.66 -16.65 4.26
N LEU A 14 5.44 -15.74 3.67
CA LEU A 14 5.42 -14.32 4.02
C LEU A 14 4.05 -13.76 3.63
N THR A 15 3.23 -13.47 4.63
CA THR A 15 1.95 -12.78 4.45
C THR A 15 2.16 -11.30 4.73
N ASN A 16 1.42 -10.42 4.06
CA ASN A 16 1.44 -8.95 4.21
C ASN A 16 1.18 -8.43 5.65
N ALA A 17 1.07 -9.31 6.65
CA ALA A 17 0.87 -8.99 8.07
C ALA A 17 2.18 -8.82 8.87
N ASP A 18 3.35 -9.23 8.34
CA ASP A 18 4.59 -9.29 9.14
C ASP A 18 5.13 -7.93 9.59
N TRP A 19 4.90 -6.86 8.82
CA TRP A 19 5.31 -5.51 9.25
C TRP A 19 4.49 -4.99 10.44
N PHE A 20 3.26 -5.47 10.63
CA PHE A 20 2.40 -5.05 11.74
C PHE A 20 2.81 -5.74 13.05
N TYR A 21 3.28 -7.00 12.98
CA TYR A 21 3.78 -7.73 14.13
C TYR A 21 5.14 -7.20 14.62
N SER A 22 6.05 -6.82 13.70
CA SER A 22 7.34 -6.23 14.09
C SER A 22 7.20 -4.90 14.85
N LEU A 23 6.11 -4.15 14.63
CA LEU A 23 5.82 -2.92 15.36
C LEU A 23 5.31 -3.19 16.79
N LEU A 24 4.53 -4.26 16.96
CA LEU A 24 3.96 -4.66 18.25
C LEU A 24 4.94 -5.44 19.13
N ASP A 25 5.97 -6.05 18.54
CA ASP A 25 7.00 -6.82 19.24
C ASP A 25 8.14 -5.95 19.83
N SER A 26 8.09 -4.62 19.64
CA SER A 26 9.10 -3.68 20.17
C SER A 26 8.78 -3.09 21.55
N GLU A 27 7.85 -3.67 22.32
CA GLU A 27 7.59 -3.25 23.72
C GLU A 27 7.86 -4.37 24.73
N GLU A 28 9.11 -4.82 24.85
CA GLU A 28 9.59 -5.41 26.11
C GLU A 28 11.01 -4.92 26.46
N ASP A 29 11.12 -4.50 27.72
CA ASP A 29 12.33 -4.34 28.54
C ASP A 29 13.18 -3.06 28.39
N ASP A 30 12.96 -2.11 29.32
CA ASP A 30 14.02 -1.63 30.22
C ASP A 30 13.44 -0.76 31.34
N GLY A 31 13.51 -1.26 32.57
CA GLY A 31 13.06 -0.55 33.77
C GLY A 31 13.96 0.62 34.14
N ALA A 32 13.39 1.83 34.19
CA ALA A 32 13.89 2.93 35.01
C ALA A 32 12.76 3.90 35.38
N TYR A 33 12.58 4.11 36.68
CA TYR A 33 11.62 5.04 37.28
C TYR A 33 12.05 6.49 37.01
N VAL A 34 11.23 7.27 36.31
CA VAL A 34 11.18 8.73 36.50
C VAL A 34 9.73 9.18 36.42
N THR A 35 9.19 9.57 37.56
CA THR A 35 7.96 10.35 37.68
C THR A 35 8.15 11.66 36.92
N ASN A 36 7.36 11.87 35.87
CA ASN A 36 7.10 13.21 35.36
C ASN A 36 5.66 13.22 34.84
N ASN A 37 4.83 13.95 35.57
CA ASN A 37 3.44 14.26 35.27
C ASN A 37 3.38 15.14 34.00
N VAL A 38 3.62 14.54 32.84
CA VAL A 38 3.30 15.14 31.55
C VAL A 38 1.86 14.74 31.27
N LYS A 39 0.94 15.70 31.39
CA LYS A 39 -0.38 15.61 30.79
C LYS A 39 -0.19 15.36 29.30
N LYS A 40 -0.10 14.09 28.90
CA LYS A 40 -0.12 13.66 27.50
C LYS A 40 -1.52 14.01 27.02
N THR A 41 -1.63 15.17 26.36
CA THR A 41 -2.75 15.45 25.48
C THR A 41 -2.93 14.19 24.61
N PRO A 42 -4.15 13.67 24.44
CA PRO A 42 -4.35 12.55 23.54
C PRO A 42 -3.83 13.03 22.19
N LYS A 43 -2.72 12.45 21.74
CA LYS A 43 -2.26 12.59 20.36
C LYS A 43 -3.44 12.08 19.56
N LYS A 44 -4.30 13.00 19.10
CA LYS A 44 -5.36 12.70 18.16
C LYS A 44 -4.64 11.93 17.07
N SER A 45 -4.98 10.66 16.91
CA SER A 45 -4.57 9.84 15.78
C SER A 45 -4.65 10.76 14.57
N PRO A 46 -3.57 10.90 13.76
CA PRO A 46 -3.58 11.79 12.62
C PRO A 46 -4.82 11.42 11.83
N LYS A 47 -5.80 12.33 11.83
CA LYS A 47 -7.10 12.08 11.25
C LYS A 47 -6.80 11.88 9.78
N LYS A 48 -6.79 10.61 9.32
CA LYS A 48 -6.41 10.27 7.95
C LYS A 48 -7.32 11.11 7.04
N ASN A 49 -6.72 12.12 6.42
CA ASN A 49 -7.46 13.09 5.66
C ASN A 49 -7.50 12.58 4.23
N TYR A 50 -8.56 11.85 3.89
CA TYR A 50 -8.79 11.35 2.53
C TYR A 50 -9.34 12.42 1.58
N LYS A 51 -9.23 13.70 1.96
CA LYS A 51 -9.73 14.83 1.19
C LYS A 51 -9.05 14.86 -0.18
N GLY A 52 -9.84 14.85 -1.24
CA GLY A 52 -9.33 14.91 -2.61
C GLY A 52 -8.60 13.65 -3.09
N TYR A 53 -8.64 12.55 -2.33
CA TYR A 53 -8.19 11.26 -2.87
C TYR A 53 -9.14 10.81 -3.96
N GLN A 54 -8.59 10.38 -5.09
CA GLN A 54 -9.36 9.86 -6.22
C GLN A 54 -9.09 8.38 -6.41
N LEU A 55 -10.15 7.62 -6.69
CA LEU A 55 -10.01 6.24 -7.14
C LEU A 55 -9.95 6.26 -8.66
N LEU A 56 -8.81 5.85 -9.20
CA LEU A 56 -8.62 5.63 -10.62
C LEU A 56 -8.80 4.15 -10.92
N ARG A 57 -9.42 3.85 -12.05
CA ARG A 57 -9.52 2.52 -12.62
C ARG A 57 -8.75 2.51 -13.92
N ALA A 58 -7.62 1.80 -13.96
CA ALA A 58 -6.82 1.60 -15.15
C ALA A 58 -7.22 0.31 -15.88
N TYR A 59 -7.13 0.31 -17.21
CA TYR A 59 -7.47 -0.82 -18.06
C TYR A 59 -6.25 -1.22 -18.90
N PRO A 60 -5.37 -2.07 -18.35
CA PRO A 60 -4.30 -2.65 -19.15
C PRO A 60 -4.89 -3.68 -20.14
N ASP A 61 -4.74 -3.44 -21.44
CA ASP A 61 -5.19 -4.31 -22.54
C ASP A 61 -4.08 -5.25 -23.05
N VAL A 62 -2.83 -5.05 -22.60
CA VAL A 62 -1.64 -5.77 -23.07
C VAL A 62 -0.64 -5.98 -21.93
N GLN A 63 0.16 -7.04 -22.03
CA GLN A 63 1.12 -7.47 -20.98
C GLN A 63 2.13 -6.37 -20.60
N TRP A 64 2.65 -5.60 -21.56
CA TRP A 64 3.62 -4.56 -21.24
C TRP A 64 2.99 -3.43 -20.39
N LYS A 65 1.72 -3.07 -20.62
CA LYS A 65 1.02 -2.11 -19.76
C LYS A 65 0.83 -2.63 -18.33
N VAL A 66 0.65 -3.95 -18.16
CA VAL A 66 0.62 -4.56 -16.83
C VAL A 66 1.98 -4.41 -16.16
N HIS A 67 3.08 -4.58 -16.89
CA HIS A 67 4.43 -4.38 -16.37
C HIS A 67 4.66 -2.93 -15.95
N GLU A 68 4.30 -1.94 -16.78
CA GLU A 68 4.37 -0.52 -16.41
C GLU A 68 3.58 -0.20 -15.13
N LEU A 69 2.40 -0.82 -14.95
CA LEU A 69 1.62 -0.64 -13.71
C LEU A 69 2.29 -1.29 -12.49
N LEU A 70 3.00 -2.40 -12.67
CA LEU A 70 3.77 -3.04 -11.59
C LEU A 70 5.00 -2.20 -11.21
N ASP A 71 5.69 -1.66 -12.21
CA ASP A 71 6.84 -0.76 -12.00
C ASP A 71 6.37 0.51 -11.29
N LEU A 72 5.26 1.11 -11.74
CA LEU A 72 4.62 2.24 -11.05
C LEU A 72 4.20 1.88 -9.62
N GLN A 73 3.74 0.66 -9.36
CA GLN A 73 3.37 0.21 -8.03
C GLN A 73 4.59 0.17 -7.09
N GLU A 74 5.74 -0.29 -7.59
CA GLU A 74 7.00 -0.30 -6.85
C GLU A 74 7.51 1.13 -6.61
N GLU A 75 7.48 2.00 -7.62
CA GLU A 75 7.88 3.42 -7.51
C GLU A 75 6.97 4.21 -6.56
N ALA A 76 5.68 3.92 -6.55
CA ALA A 76 4.71 4.58 -5.69
C ALA A 76 4.69 4.03 -4.25
N GLN A 77 5.49 3.00 -3.96
CA GLN A 77 5.57 2.40 -2.63
C GLN A 77 6.10 3.42 -1.61
N GLY A 78 5.31 3.67 -0.57
CA GLY A 78 5.62 4.69 0.46
C GLY A 78 5.14 6.10 0.13
N SER A 79 4.64 6.35 -1.08
CA SER A 79 4.13 7.65 -1.52
C SER A 79 2.65 7.89 -1.15
N GLY A 80 2.00 6.90 -0.51
CA GLY A 80 0.61 7.00 -0.05
C GLY A 80 -0.44 6.63 -1.11
N VAL A 81 -0.02 6.18 -2.29
CA VAL A 81 -0.88 5.49 -3.27
C VAL A 81 -1.26 4.12 -2.71
N ALA A 82 -2.54 3.75 -2.81
CA ALA A 82 -3.02 2.45 -2.35
C ALA A 82 -3.67 1.67 -3.49
N TRP A 83 -3.16 0.49 -3.77
CA TRP A 83 -3.67 -0.38 -4.83
C TRP A 83 -4.79 -1.27 -4.28
N TRP A 84 -6.00 -1.12 -4.81
CA TRP A 84 -7.18 -1.90 -4.41
C TRP A 84 -7.31 -3.19 -5.20
N SER A 85 -6.80 -3.21 -6.43
CA SER A 85 -6.65 -4.41 -7.24
C SER A 85 -5.23 -4.50 -7.77
N ALA A 86 -4.72 -5.72 -7.88
CA ALA A 86 -3.42 -5.94 -8.47
C ALA A 86 -3.48 -5.68 -9.99
N PRO A 87 -2.38 -5.19 -10.61
CA PRO A 87 -2.27 -5.11 -12.05
C PRO A 87 -2.45 -6.50 -12.69
N THR A 88 -3.49 -6.66 -13.50
CA THR A 88 -3.76 -7.92 -14.21
C THR A 88 -4.26 -7.65 -15.62
N LEU A 89 -3.96 -8.54 -16.56
CA LEU A 89 -4.49 -8.44 -17.93
C LEU A 89 -5.98 -8.84 -18.01
N SER A 90 -6.44 -9.63 -17.05
CA SER A 90 -7.80 -10.18 -17.02
C SER A 90 -8.86 -9.19 -16.54
N GLY A 91 -8.47 -8.02 -16.03
CA GLY A 91 -9.40 -7.11 -15.39
C GLY A 91 -8.86 -5.70 -15.18
N PRO A 92 -9.73 -4.77 -14.77
CA PRO A 92 -9.33 -3.44 -14.40
C PRO A 92 -8.47 -3.43 -13.14
N THR A 93 -7.62 -2.42 -13.04
CA THR A 93 -6.75 -2.19 -11.89
C THR A 93 -7.19 -0.92 -11.18
N ASP A 94 -7.70 -1.08 -9.97
CA ASP A 94 -8.17 0.04 -9.13
C ASP A 94 -7.03 0.53 -8.23
N LEU A 95 -6.72 1.83 -8.31
CA LEU A 95 -5.70 2.49 -7.49
C LEU A 95 -6.23 3.81 -6.91
N LEU A 96 -6.06 3.94 -5.60
CA LEU A 96 -6.41 5.11 -4.83
C LEU A 96 -5.20 6.06 -4.78
N VAL A 97 -5.39 7.26 -5.31
CA VAL A 97 -4.31 8.23 -5.53
C VAL A 97 -4.54 9.48 -4.68
N PRO A 98 -3.54 9.93 -3.90
CA PRO A 98 -3.64 11.20 -3.18
C PRO A 98 -3.64 12.39 -4.16
N PRO A 99 -4.26 13.52 -3.80
CA PRO A 99 -4.35 14.68 -4.69
C PRO A 99 -2.99 15.25 -5.10
N ASP A 100 -1.96 15.07 -4.26
CA ASP A 100 -0.60 15.56 -4.51
C ASP A 100 0.10 14.82 -5.67
N LEU A 101 -0.14 13.51 -5.82
CA LEU A 101 0.46 12.65 -6.87
C LEU A 101 -0.46 12.41 -8.05
N LEU A 102 -1.68 12.92 -7.96
CA LEU A 102 -2.72 12.75 -8.96
C LEU A 102 -2.33 13.23 -10.37
N PRO A 103 -1.68 14.40 -10.56
CA PRO A 103 -1.19 14.79 -11.89
C PRO A 103 -0.11 13.82 -12.39
N ASP A 104 0.86 13.47 -11.55
CA ASP A 104 1.98 12.61 -11.92
C ASP A 104 1.52 11.21 -12.36
N ILE A 105 0.61 10.60 -11.59
CA ILE A 105 0.02 9.30 -11.93
C ILE A 105 -0.78 9.39 -13.24
N LYS A 106 -1.60 10.42 -13.42
CA LYS A 106 -2.40 10.59 -14.66
C LYS A 106 -1.51 10.79 -15.88
N ASP A 107 -0.41 11.53 -15.73
CA ASP A 107 0.53 11.77 -16.83
C ASP A 107 1.34 10.51 -17.14
N HIS A 108 1.73 9.73 -16.12
CA HIS A 108 2.34 8.42 -16.30
C HIS A 108 1.41 7.48 -17.08
N LEU A 109 0.15 7.34 -16.67
CA LEU A 109 -0.83 6.49 -17.37
C LEU A 109 -1.03 6.93 -18.83
N LYS A 110 -1.14 8.24 -19.08
CA LYS A 110 -1.27 8.79 -20.45
C LYS A 110 -0.02 8.55 -21.30
N SER A 111 1.16 8.76 -20.74
CA SER A 111 2.44 8.56 -21.42
C SER A 111 2.59 7.12 -21.91
N HIS A 112 2.19 6.17 -21.05
CA HIS A 112 2.21 4.74 -21.36
C HIS A 112 0.93 4.25 -22.08
N LYS A 113 0.07 5.16 -22.57
CA LYS A 113 -1.17 4.83 -23.30
C LYS A 113 -2.06 3.83 -22.55
N ILE A 114 -2.10 3.93 -21.23
CA ILE A 114 -2.96 3.14 -20.36
C ILE A 114 -4.27 3.91 -20.21
N ASP A 115 -5.37 3.32 -20.67
CA ASP A 115 -6.69 3.92 -20.50
C ASP A 115 -7.10 3.88 -19.03
N PHE A 116 -7.72 4.96 -18.54
CA PHE A 116 -8.18 5.04 -17.17
C PHE A 116 -9.43 5.90 -17.00
N ASP A 117 -10.24 5.55 -16.01
CA ASP A 117 -11.40 6.31 -15.56
C ASP A 117 -11.23 6.79 -14.12
N VAL A 118 -11.80 7.96 -13.79
CA VAL A 118 -11.94 8.42 -12.41
C VAL A 118 -13.27 7.91 -11.86
N ILE A 119 -13.22 6.87 -11.02
CA ILE A 119 -14.43 6.24 -10.46
C ILE A 119 -14.96 7.04 -9.27
N ILE A 120 -14.06 7.51 -8.40
CA ILE A 120 -14.41 8.31 -7.22
C ILE A 120 -13.58 9.58 -7.24
N TRP A 121 -14.25 10.73 -7.22
CA TRP A 121 -13.62 12.05 -7.25
C TRP A 121 -13.20 12.55 -5.86
N ASP A 122 -13.91 12.12 -4.82
CA ASP A 122 -13.60 12.44 -3.44
C ASP A 122 -14.09 11.31 -2.53
N LEU A 123 -13.14 10.57 -1.96
CA LEU A 123 -13.44 9.46 -1.06
C LEU A 123 -13.96 9.94 0.31
N GLN A 124 -13.68 11.18 0.70
CA GLN A 124 -14.17 11.75 1.96
C GLN A 124 -15.69 11.98 1.93
N VAL A 125 -16.27 12.32 0.78
CA VAL A 125 -17.74 12.47 0.63
C VAL A 125 -18.47 11.14 0.84
N TRP A 126 -17.85 10.00 0.52
CA TRP A 126 -18.46 8.67 0.64
C TRP A 126 -18.39 8.05 2.04
N MET A 127 -17.57 8.59 2.94
CA MET A 127 -17.41 8.07 4.32
C MET A 127 -18.15 8.88 5.39
N LEU A 128 -19.10 9.74 5.00
CA LEU A 128 -19.94 10.55 5.88
C LEU A 128 -21.38 10.02 5.89
#